data_AF-A0A0F0HMW0-F1
#
_entry.id   AF-A0A0F0HMW0-F1
#
_cell.length_a   1.000
_cell.length_b   1.000
_cell.length_c   1.000
_cell.angle_alpha   90.00
_cell.angle_beta   90.00
_cell.angle_gamma   90.00
#
_symmetry.space_group_name_H-M   'P 1'
#
loop_
_entity.id
_entity.type
_entity.pdbx_description
1 polymer ?
#
loop_
_entity_poly.entity_id
_entity_poly.type
_entity_poly.pdbx_seq_one_letter_code
_entity_poly.pdbx_strand_id
1 'polypeptide(L)'
;MPRITGGTGLLTALGAALLLGAAAPAASAAPETGGTALPDPSARLQNIAVAPALEGATGALGYAVKPAKDMRIDPFAQSPTDVLNNGVSVEPDNGLKPISSSVLTRPLSDGGGARDLPQVGPLLGVLPG
;
A
#
# COMPACT_ATOMS: atom_id res chain seq x y z
N MET A 1 -15.16 -1.21 37.29
CA MET A 1 -13.73 -1.11 36.92
C MET A 1 -13.60 -1.36 35.42
N PRO A 2 -13.49 -0.33 34.56
CA PRO A 2 -13.15 -0.50 33.15
C PRO A 2 -11.64 -0.32 32.92
N ARG A 3 -11.03 -1.29 32.23
CA ARG A 3 -9.62 -1.28 31.81
C ARG A 3 -9.46 -0.43 30.56
N ILE A 4 -8.56 0.56 30.60
CA ILE A 4 -8.25 1.46 29.47
C ILE A 4 -7.18 0.80 28.60
N THR A 5 -7.60 0.09 27.55
CA THR A 5 -6.71 -0.46 26.51
C THR A 5 -6.56 0.55 25.36
N GLY A 6 -5.96 1.72 25.64
CA GLY A 6 -5.89 2.85 24.70
C GLY A 6 -4.50 3.32 24.28
N GLY A 7 -3.43 2.71 24.79
CA GLY A 7 -2.07 3.28 24.67
C GLY A 7 -1.44 3.18 23.28
N THR A 8 -1.63 2.05 22.59
CA THR A 8 -0.91 1.77 21.34
C THR A 8 -1.40 2.61 20.14
N GLY A 9 -2.70 2.86 20.04
CA GLY A 9 -3.26 3.67 18.94
C GLY A 9 -2.83 5.14 18.99
N LEU A 10 -2.71 5.70 20.20
CA LEU A 10 -2.25 7.08 20.41
C LEU A 10 -0.79 7.27 20.01
N LEU A 11 0.07 6.31 20.33
CA LEU A 11 1.49 6.34 19.96
C LEU A 11 1.70 6.26 18.44
N THR A 12 0.91 5.45 17.74
CA THR A 12 0.95 5.38 16.27
C THR A 12 0.44 6.66 15.61
N ALA A 13 -0.60 7.28 16.16
CA ALA A 13 -1.14 8.54 15.64
C ALA A 13 -0.17 9.71 15.84
N LEU A 14 0.53 9.76 16.99
CA LEU A 14 1.57 10.76 17.25
C LEU A 14 2.75 10.60 16.29
N GLY A 15 3.20 9.36 16.04
CA GLY A 15 4.29 9.07 15.11
C GLY A 15 3.98 9.52 13.68
N ALA A 16 2.76 9.28 13.21
CA ALA A 16 2.32 9.72 11.88
C ALA A 16 2.20 11.26 11.79
N ALA A 17 1.70 11.93 12.83
CA ALA A 17 1.59 13.39 12.86
C ALA A 17 2.97 14.08 12.88
N LEU A 18 3.97 13.51 13.57
CA LEU A 18 5.35 13.99 13.56
C LEU A 18 6.03 13.84 12.19
N LEU A 19 5.76 12.74 11.49
CA LEU A 19 6.30 12.50 10.14
C LEU A 19 5.65 13.40 9.08
N LEU A 20 4.34 13.64 9.16
CA LEU A 20 3.64 14.57 8.25
C LEU A 20 3.92 16.04 8.58
N GLY A 21 4.17 16.38 9.85
CA GLY A 21 4.55 17.73 10.28
C GLY A 21 5.94 18.15 9.80
N ALA A 22 6.83 17.20 9.50
CA ALA A 22 8.17 17.47 8.96
C ALA A 22 8.19 17.80 7.46
N ALA A 23 7.06 17.66 6.75
CA ALA A 23 6.90 18.07 5.35
C ALA A 23 6.47 19.54 5.19
N ALA A 24 6.17 20.25 6.28
CA ALA A 24 6.04 21.70 6.23
C ALA A 24 7.46 22.31 6.19
N PRO A 25 7.77 23.25 5.28
CA PRO A 25 9.00 24.01 5.40
C PRO A 25 8.99 24.63 6.79
N ALA A 26 10.06 24.42 7.56
CA ALA A 26 10.25 25.07 8.84
C ALA A 26 10.05 26.57 8.63
N ALA A 27 8.87 27.07 9.03
CA ALA A 27 8.61 28.47 9.12
C ALA A 27 9.64 28.99 10.11
N SER A 28 10.66 29.66 9.58
CA SER A 28 11.65 30.36 10.39
C SER A 28 10.86 31.30 11.28
N ALA A 29 10.82 30.99 12.57
CA ALA A 29 10.21 31.85 13.56
C ALA A 29 10.90 33.21 13.45
N ALA A 30 10.14 34.23 13.06
CA ALA A 30 10.57 35.62 13.16
C ALA A 30 10.92 35.91 14.63
N PRO A 31 11.90 36.80 14.91
CA PRO A 31 12.34 37.03 16.28
C PRO A 31 11.22 37.70 17.07
N GLU A 32 10.64 36.96 18.02
CA GLU A 32 9.76 37.45 19.07
C GLU A 32 10.58 38.39 19.98
N THR A 33 10.42 39.70 19.81
CA THR A 33 10.92 40.70 20.76
C THR A 33 10.14 40.62 22.07
N GLY A 34 10.72 39.96 23.08
CA GLY A 34 10.43 40.25 24.48
C GLY A 34 10.07 39.05 25.36
N GLY A 35 10.90 38.80 26.38
CA GLY A 35 10.50 38.09 27.59
C GLY A 35 11.14 36.72 27.78
N THR A 36 12.11 36.64 28.70
CA THR A 36 12.78 35.44 29.24
C THR A 36 13.47 34.55 28.21
N ALA A 37 14.77 34.79 27.98
CA ALA A 37 15.64 33.89 27.25
C ALA A 37 15.76 32.56 28.02
N LEU A 38 15.04 31.52 27.59
CA LEU A 38 15.41 30.15 27.93
C LEU A 38 16.81 29.88 27.33
N PRO A 39 17.67 29.08 28.00
CA PRO A 39 18.93 28.67 27.42
C PRO A 39 18.69 28.05 26.05
N ASP A 40 19.43 28.51 25.04
CA ASP A 40 19.40 27.93 23.71
C ASP A 40 19.66 26.42 23.83
N PRO A 41 18.76 25.54 23.34
CA PRO A 41 18.97 24.11 23.44
C PRO A 41 20.29 23.75 22.74
N SER A 42 21.26 23.28 23.51
CA SER A 42 22.60 22.90 23.01
C SER A 42 22.59 21.62 22.18
N ALA A 43 21.45 20.92 22.13
CA ALA A 43 21.24 19.74 21.30
C ALA A 43 21.02 20.16 19.84
N ARG A 44 22.02 19.90 18.99
CA ARG A 44 21.84 19.99 17.54
C ARG A 44 20.97 18.83 17.06
N LEU A 45 19.87 19.14 16.38
CA LEU A 45 19.09 18.15 15.65
C LEU A 45 20.01 17.48 14.61
N GLN A 46 19.98 16.15 14.60
CA GLN A 46 20.71 15.38 13.59
C GLN A 46 20.11 15.70 12.21
N ASN A 47 20.95 15.73 11.17
CA ASN A 47 20.43 15.92 9.82
C ASN A 47 19.51 14.74 9.47
N ILE A 48 18.36 15.02 8.84
CA ILE A 48 17.40 13.98 8.48
C ILE A 48 18.09 12.99 7.54
N ALA A 49 18.19 11.74 7.97
CA ALA A 49 18.66 10.66 7.12
C ALA A 49 17.53 10.28 6.15
N VAL A 50 17.56 10.88 4.95
CA VAL A 50 16.52 10.70 3.93
C VAL A 50 16.43 9.24 3.46
N ALA A 51 17.57 8.55 3.35
CA ALA A 51 17.62 7.15 2.90
C ALA A 51 16.83 6.18 3.81
N PRO A 52 17.09 6.08 5.13
CA PRO A 52 16.32 5.20 6.00
C PRO A 52 14.86 5.65 6.16
N ALA A 53 14.57 6.95 6.04
CA ALA A 53 13.19 7.45 6.03
C ALA A 53 12.42 6.96 4.79
N LEU A 54 13.05 6.99 3.62
CA LEU A 54 12.46 6.51 2.37
C LEU A 54 12.34 4.98 2.33
N GLU A 55 13.34 4.25 2.82
CA GLU A 55 13.27 2.79 2.97
C GLU A 55 12.17 2.37 3.94
N GLY A 56 12.04 3.06 5.08
CA GLY A 56 10.97 2.83 6.04
C GLY A 56 9.59 3.08 5.43
N ALA A 57 9.43 4.18 4.69
CA ALA A 57 8.16 4.52 4.03
C ALA A 57 7.78 3.52 2.93
N THR A 58 8.72 3.20 2.03
CA THR A 58 8.46 2.28 0.91
C THR A 58 8.30 0.83 1.37
N GLY A 59 9.04 0.42 2.40
CA GLY A 59 8.87 -0.88 3.06
C GLY A 59 7.51 -1.01 3.75
N ALA A 60 7.06 0.03 4.48
CA ALA A 60 5.75 0.05 5.12
C ALA A 60 4.59 -0.01 4.11
N LEU A 61 4.71 0.70 2.97
CA LEU A 61 3.73 0.64 1.90
C LEU A 61 3.57 -0.77 1.32
N GLY A 62 4.64 -1.56 1.27
CA GLY A 62 4.57 -2.97 0.87
C GLY A 62 3.59 -3.76 1.72
N TYR A 63 3.61 -3.60 3.04
CA TYR A 63 2.69 -4.31 3.94
C TYR A 63 1.24 -3.84 3.85
N ALA A 64 1.01 -2.58 3.48
CA ALA A 64 -0.32 -2.02 3.32
C ALA A 64 -0.95 -2.38 1.96
N VAL A 65 -0.16 -2.34 0.89
CA VAL A 65 -0.65 -2.49 -0.49
C VAL A 65 -0.66 -3.95 -0.92
N LYS A 66 0.29 -4.77 -0.46
CA LYS A 66 0.37 -6.19 -0.83
C LYS A 66 -0.91 -6.98 -0.54
N PRO A 67 -1.53 -6.89 0.66
CA PRO A 67 -2.77 -7.64 0.92
C PRO A 67 -3.89 -7.22 -0.02
N ALA A 68 -4.00 -5.93 -0.35
CA ALA A 68 -5.02 -5.44 -1.27
C ALA A 68 -4.83 -5.94 -2.71
N LYS A 69 -3.58 -6.13 -3.15
CA LYS A 69 -3.26 -6.67 -4.48
C LYS A 69 -3.44 -8.18 -4.58
N ASP A 70 -3.10 -8.89 -3.50
CA ASP A 70 -3.06 -10.36 -3.43
C ASP A 70 -4.38 -10.96 -2.92
N MET A 71 -5.31 -10.15 -2.41
CA MET A 71 -6.60 -10.62 -1.89
C MET A 71 -7.42 -11.25 -3.02
N ARG A 72 -7.93 -12.45 -2.74
CA ARG A 72 -8.84 -13.18 -3.61
C ARG A 72 -10.11 -12.37 -3.85
N ILE A 73 -10.33 -11.98 -5.10
CA ILE A 73 -11.51 -11.18 -5.50
C ILE A 73 -12.74 -12.08 -5.66
N ASP A 74 -12.53 -13.30 -6.16
CA ASP A 74 -13.61 -14.25 -6.39
C ASP A 74 -13.83 -15.14 -5.14
N PRO A 75 -14.96 -14.99 -4.43
CA PRO A 75 -15.28 -15.83 -3.27
C PRO A 75 -15.53 -17.29 -3.64
N PHE A 76 -15.92 -17.57 -4.89
CA PHE A 76 -16.19 -18.90 -5.41
C PHE A 76 -15.00 -19.52 -6.16
N ALA A 77 -13.84 -18.86 -6.16
CA ALA A 77 -12.64 -19.42 -6.77
C ALA A 77 -12.38 -20.85 -6.29
N GLN A 78 -12.00 -21.71 -7.24
CA GLN A 78 -11.77 -23.15 -7.06
C GLN A 78 -13.03 -23.93 -6.65
N SER A 79 -14.23 -23.34 -6.78
CA SER A 79 -15.51 -24.03 -6.57
C SER A 79 -16.03 -24.62 -7.88
N PRO A 80 -16.71 -25.79 -7.84
CA PRO A 80 -17.49 -26.27 -8.99
C PRO A 80 -18.65 -25.34 -9.37
N THR A 81 -19.05 -24.42 -8.48
CA THR A 81 -20.11 -23.42 -8.73
C THR A 81 -19.57 -22.08 -9.21
N ASP A 82 -18.29 -22.01 -9.55
CA ASP A 82 -17.67 -20.78 -10.02
C ASP A 82 -18.15 -20.41 -11.44
N VAL A 83 -18.75 -19.23 -11.56
CA VAL A 83 -19.23 -18.69 -12.82
C VAL A 83 -18.10 -18.30 -13.77
N LEU A 84 -16.94 -17.90 -13.24
CA LEU A 84 -15.77 -17.46 -13.99
C LEU A 84 -15.00 -18.64 -14.61
N ASN A 85 -15.27 -19.86 -14.15
CA ASN A 85 -14.75 -21.08 -14.73
C ASN A 85 -15.47 -21.52 -16.03
N ASN A 86 -16.51 -20.78 -16.46
CA ASN A 86 -17.22 -21.05 -17.72
C ASN A 86 -16.52 -20.42 -18.94
N GLY A 87 -15.26 -20.79 -19.16
CA GLY A 87 -14.49 -20.31 -20.30
C GLY A 87 -15.06 -20.82 -21.63
N VAL A 88 -15.26 -19.91 -22.59
CA VAL A 88 -15.61 -20.25 -23.97
C VAL A 88 -14.39 -20.02 -24.84
N SER A 89 -14.08 -21.00 -25.69
CA SER A 89 -12.96 -20.94 -26.62
C SER A 89 -13.46 -21.10 -28.04
N VAL A 90 -12.94 -20.25 -28.94
CA VAL A 90 -13.18 -20.35 -30.38
C VAL A 90 -11.86 -20.69 -31.04
N GLU A 91 -11.83 -21.81 -31.76
CA GLU A 91 -10.71 -22.27 -32.57
C GLU A 91 -11.02 -21.94 -34.04
N PRO A 92 -10.27 -21.03 -34.68
CA PRO A 92 -10.45 -20.73 -36.08
C PRO A 92 -9.82 -21.81 -36.98
N ASP A 93 -10.54 -22.28 -38.00
CA ASP A 93 -10.06 -23.31 -38.95
C ASP A 93 -8.91 -22.85 -39.88
N ASN A 94 -8.52 -21.58 -39.80
CA ASN A 94 -7.49 -20.96 -40.63
C ASN A 94 -6.08 -20.98 -40.00
N GLY A 95 -5.87 -21.80 -38.98
CA GLY A 95 -4.57 -21.97 -38.31
C GLY A 95 -4.17 -20.80 -37.41
N LEU A 96 -5.10 -19.90 -37.08
CA LEU A 96 -4.90 -18.85 -36.08
C LEU A 96 -4.95 -19.43 -34.67
N LYS A 97 -4.31 -18.73 -33.73
CA LYS A 97 -4.37 -19.12 -32.32
C LYS A 97 -5.83 -19.07 -31.81
N PRO A 98 -6.26 -20.08 -31.02
CA PRO A 98 -7.55 -20.02 -30.36
C PRO A 98 -7.64 -18.85 -29.40
N ILE A 99 -8.81 -18.23 -29.41
CA ILE A 99 -9.15 -17.14 -28.48
C ILE A 99 -10.10 -17.70 -27.45
N SER A 100 -9.76 -17.52 -26.17
CA SER A 100 -10.59 -17.97 -25.05
C SER A 100 -10.86 -16.85 -24.07
N SER A 101 -12.10 -16.79 -23.56
CA SER A 101 -12.42 -15.92 -22.42
C SER A 101 -11.68 -16.34 -21.15
N SER A 102 -11.20 -17.59 -21.10
CA SER A 102 -10.47 -18.13 -19.96
C SER A 102 -9.19 -17.36 -19.64
N VAL A 103 -8.59 -16.67 -20.61
CA VAL A 103 -7.40 -15.84 -20.39
C VAL A 103 -7.69 -14.69 -19.42
N LEU A 104 -8.91 -14.18 -19.41
CA LEU A 104 -9.32 -13.07 -18.53
C LEU A 104 -9.95 -13.58 -17.22
N THR A 105 -10.64 -14.71 -17.25
CA THR A 105 -11.43 -15.19 -16.10
C THR A 105 -10.68 -16.20 -15.22
N ARG A 106 -9.77 -17.01 -15.79
CA ARG A 106 -9.03 -18.04 -15.03
C ARG A 106 -8.22 -17.49 -13.87
N PRO A 107 -7.48 -16.36 -13.98
CA PRO A 107 -6.71 -15.86 -12.85
C PRO A 107 -7.58 -15.60 -11.62
N LEU A 108 -8.83 -15.17 -11.81
CA LEU A 108 -9.79 -14.95 -10.72
C LEU A 108 -10.39 -16.26 -10.23
N SER A 109 -10.80 -17.13 -11.16
CA SER A 109 -11.36 -18.45 -10.89
C SER A 109 -10.39 -19.37 -10.13
N ASP A 110 -9.09 -19.26 -10.40
CA ASP A 110 -8.02 -20.00 -9.73
C ASP A 110 -7.68 -19.43 -8.34
N GLY A 111 -8.31 -18.29 -7.95
CA GLY A 111 -8.16 -17.66 -6.63
C GLY A 111 -7.13 -16.53 -6.57
N GLY A 112 -6.69 -16.02 -7.72
CA GLY A 112 -5.81 -14.87 -7.82
C GLY A 112 -6.47 -13.56 -7.39
N GLY A 113 -5.62 -12.57 -7.12
CA GLY A 113 -6.00 -11.21 -6.78
C GLY A 113 -5.96 -10.26 -7.97
N ALA A 114 -6.12 -8.97 -7.69
CA ALA A 114 -6.08 -7.93 -8.72
C ALA A 114 -4.77 -7.93 -9.52
N ARG A 115 -3.66 -8.34 -8.88
CA ARG A 115 -2.34 -8.39 -9.53
C ARG A 115 -2.18 -9.51 -10.54
N ASP A 116 -3.07 -10.51 -10.53
CA ASP A 116 -2.96 -11.69 -11.40
C ASP A 116 -3.73 -11.50 -12.71
N LEU A 117 -4.45 -10.38 -12.85
CA LEU A 117 -5.15 -10.00 -14.07
C LEU A 117 -4.17 -9.56 -15.17
N PRO A 118 -4.33 -10.01 -16.43
CA PRO A 118 -3.34 -9.78 -17.47
C PRO A 118 -3.07 -8.30 -17.81
N GLN A 119 -4.07 -7.42 -17.64
CA GLN A 119 -3.94 -5.98 -17.92
C GLN A 119 -3.69 -5.14 -16.66
N VAL A 120 -4.25 -5.55 -15.52
CA VAL A 120 -4.15 -4.80 -14.26
C VAL A 120 -2.89 -5.20 -13.48
N GLY A 121 -2.49 -6.47 -13.59
CA GLY A 121 -1.32 -7.04 -12.93
C GLY A 121 -0.01 -6.30 -13.17
N PRO A 122 0.36 -6.00 -14.42
CA PRO A 122 1.57 -5.23 -14.71
C PRO A 122 1.55 -3.83 -14.06
N LEU A 123 0.38 -3.18 -14.04
CA LEU A 123 0.21 -1.86 -13.40
C LEU A 123 0.29 -1.97 -11.88
N LEU A 124 -0.17 -3.07 -11.29
CA LEU A 124 -0.10 -3.29 -9.85
C LEU A 124 1.26 -3.82 -9.37
N GLY A 125 2.05 -4.40 -10.28
CA GLY A 125 3.41 -4.87 -10.03
C GLY A 125 4.42 -3.75 -9.78
N VAL A 126 4.12 -2.51 -10.20
CA VAL A 126 4.99 -1.35 -9.93
C VAL A 126 4.80 -0.81 -8.51
N LEU A 127 3.68 -1.11 -7.86
CA LEU A 127 3.44 -0.73 -6.47
C LEU A 127 4.27 -1.64 -5.56
N PRO A 128 4.85 -1.11 -4.47
CA PRO A 128 5.62 -1.91 -3.52
C PRO A 128 4.81 -3.08 -2.95
N GLY A 129 5.48 -4.20 -2.68
CA GLY A 129 4.94 -5.40 -2.00
C GLY A 129 4.45 -6.53 -2.90
#